data_AF-A0AAX4FSP7-F1
#
_entry.id   AF-A0AAX4FSP7-F1
#
_cell.length_a   1.000
_cell.length_b   1.000
_cell.length_c   1.000
_cell.angle_alpha   90.00
_cell.angle_beta   90.00
_cell.angle_gamma   90.00
#
_symmetry.space_group_name_H-M   'P 1'
#
loop_
_entity.id
_entity.type
_entity.pdbx_description
1 polymer ?
#
loop_
_entity_poly.entity_id
_entity_poly.type
_entity_poly.pdbx_seq_one_letter_code
_entity_poly.pdbx_strand_id
1 'polypeptide(L)'
;MHPLVGGFITSFKVEVIDKMAALITAAFGLIAALAWNGAIQELFDIIFGERSTLVAMFVYAVVVTIIAVIAVVLIGRAAAKAKMADEAESGH
;
A
#
# COMPACT_ATOMS: atom_id res chain seq x y z
N MET A 1 18.42 43.29 10.46
CA MET A 1 18.54 41.87 10.83
C MET A 1 17.62 41.06 9.92
N HIS A 2 18.10 39.96 9.34
CA HIS A 2 17.49 39.30 8.17
C HIS A 2 16.77 37.99 8.55
N PRO A 3 15.49 37.79 8.19
CA PRO A 3 14.71 36.61 8.58
C PRO A 3 14.96 35.32 7.75
N LEU A 4 16.03 35.25 6.94
CA LEU A 4 16.26 34.11 6.03
C LEU A 4 16.62 32.79 6.72
N VAL A 5 17.16 32.83 7.94
CA VAL A 5 17.60 31.61 8.64
C VAL A 5 16.39 30.76 9.09
N GLY A 6 15.28 31.38 9.48
CA GLY A 6 14.08 30.67 9.95
C GLY A 6 13.34 29.91 8.84
N GLY A 7 13.28 30.47 7.63
CA GLY A 7 12.62 29.87 6.48
C GLY A 7 13.37 28.63 5.96
N PHE A 8 14.70 28.72 5.86
CA PHE A 8 15.54 27.62 5.39
C PHE A 8 15.47 26.37 6.29
N ILE A 9 15.58 26.56 7.62
CA ILE A 9 15.54 25.45 8.58
C ILE A 9 14.18 24.74 8.56
N THR A 10 13.09 25.47 8.35
CA THR A 10 11.74 24.90 8.25
C THR A 10 11.61 24.04 6.99
N SER A 11 12.06 24.54 5.83
CA SER A 11 12.04 23.78 4.56
C SER A 11 12.83 22.48 4.66
N PHE A 12 14.02 22.52 5.26
CA PHE A 12 14.86 21.33 5.42
C PHE A 12 14.21 20.29 6.36
N LYS A 13 13.61 20.74 7.47
CA LYS A 13 12.88 19.84 8.39
C LYS A 13 11.70 19.15 7.72
N VAL A 14 10.93 19.88 6.90
CA VAL A 14 9.82 19.33 6.14
C VAL A 14 10.31 18.24 5.18
N GLU A 15 11.37 18.51 4.41
CA GLU A 15 11.93 17.53 3.49
C GLU A 15 12.41 16.25 4.21
N VAL A 16 13.10 16.40 5.34
CA VAL A 16 13.54 15.23 6.14
C VAL A 16 12.34 14.42 6.64
N ILE A 17 11.30 15.08 7.15
CA ILE A 17 10.08 14.40 7.61
C ILE A 17 9.40 13.66 6.46
N ASP A 18 9.28 14.29 5.28
CA ASP A 18 8.68 13.68 4.11
C ASP A 18 9.43 12.43 3.64
N LYS A 19 10.77 12.49 3.58
CA LYS A 19 11.59 11.33 3.21
C LYS A 19 11.50 10.22 4.25
N MET A 20 11.52 10.57 5.54
CA MET A 20 11.37 9.59 6.61
C MET A 20 9.98 8.93 6.58
N ALA A 21 8.92 9.71 6.35
CA ALA A 21 7.57 9.19 6.19
C ALA A 21 7.51 8.20 5.01
N ALA A 22 8.05 8.56 3.84
CA ALA A 22 8.09 7.68 2.69
C ALA A 22 8.83 6.36 2.96
N LEU A 23 9.99 6.41 3.63
CA LEU A 23 10.77 5.22 4.00
C LEU A 23 10.00 4.34 4.99
N ILE A 24 9.37 4.94 6.00
CA ILE A 24 8.57 4.21 7.00
C ILE A 24 7.36 3.56 6.34
N THR A 25 6.62 4.29 5.49
CA THR A 25 5.49 3.75 4.73
C THR A 25 5.92 2.60 3.84
N ALA A 26 7.06 2.70 3.15
CA ALA A 26 7.59 1.61 2.34
C ALA A 26 7.96 0.38 3.19
N ALA A 27 8.64 0.58 4.33
CA ALA A 27 9.01 -0.49 5.24
C ALA A 27 7.78 -1.21 5.81
N PHE A 28 6.76 -0.46 6.25
CA PHE A 28 5.51 -1.07 6.72
C PHE A 28 4.71 -1.73 5.58
N GLY A 29 4.74 -1.18 4.37
CA GLY A 29 4.17 -1.82 3.19
C GLY A 29 4.79 -3.19 2.92
N LEU A 30 6.12 -3.29 3.05
CA LEU A 30 6.84 -4.57 2.92
C LEU A 30 6.47 -5.54 4.05
N ILE A 31 6.47 -5.08 5.31
CA ILE A 31 6.08 -5.91 6.45
C ILE A 31 4.65 -6.42 6.28
N ALA A 32 3.72 -5.56 5.87
CA ALA A 32 2.34 -5.93 5.61
C ALA A 32 2.25 -6.99 4.50
N ALA A 33 2.93 -6.78 3.36
CA ALA A 33 2.94 -7.75 2.26
C ALA A 33 3.43 -9.14 2.72
N LEU A 34 4.50 -9.18 3.53
CA LEU A 34 5.04 -10.43 4.08
C LEU A 34 4.08 -11.09 5.08
N ALA A 35 3.47 -10.30 5.97
CA ALA A 35 2.54 -10.79 6.98
C ALA A 35 1.25 -11.36 6.36
N TRP A 36 0.68 -10.68 5.36
CA TRP A 36 -0.51 -11.14 4.66
C TRP A 36 -0.25 -12.42 3.86
N ASN A 37 0.94 -12.57 3.25
CA ASN A 37 1.33 -13.82 2.60
C ASN A 37 1.32 -14.99 3.59
N GLY A 38 1.96 -14.83 4.76
CA GLY A 38 1.96 -15.85 5.81
C GLY A 38 0.57 -16.14 6.37
N ALA A 39 -0.23 -15.11 6.64
CA ALA A 39 -1.58 -15.26 7.20
C ALA A 39 -2.54 -16.01 6.25
N ILE A 40 -2.51 -15.70 4.94
CA ILE A 40 -3.33 -16.41 3.95
C ILE A 40 -2.91 -17.87 3.86
N GLN A 41 -1.60 -18.14 3.88
CA GLN A 41 -1.09 -19.50 3.87
C GLN A 41 -1.62 -20.28 5.09
N GLU A 42 -1.43 -19.77 6.31
CA GLU A 42 -1.89 -20.44 7.54
C GLU A 42 -3.41 -20.68 7.53
N LEU A 43 -4.18 -19.68 7.10
CA LEU A 43 -5.63 -19.80 6.94
C LEU A 43 -5.99 -20.94 5.96
N PHE A 44 -5.22 -21.10 4.88
CA PHE A 44 -5.40 -22.19 3.93
C PHE A 44 -5.14 -23.56 4.55
N ASP A 45 -4.09 -23.71 5.37
CA ASP A 45 -3.81 -24.97 6.07
C ASP A 45 -4.98 -25.35 7.00
N ILE A 46 -5.53 -24.38 7.71
CA ILE A 46 -6.64 -24.59 8.65
C ILE A 46 -7.91 -25.04 7.91
N ILE A 47 -8.20 -24.45 6.74
CA ILE A 47 -9.45 -24.73 6.00
C ILE A 47 -9.36 -26.00 5.15
N PHE A 48 -8.21 -26.23 4.49
CA PHE A 48 -8.07 -27.26 3.45
C PHE A 48 -7.15 -28.42 3.86
N GLY A 49 -6.50 -28.34 5.02
CA GLY A 49 -5.49 -29.30 5.46
C GLY A 49 -4.14 -29.05 4.78
N GLU A 50 -3.29 -30.08 4.73
CA GLU A 50 -1.90 -29.95 4.31
C GLU A 50 -1.77 -29.42 2.86
N ARG A 51 -1.08 -28.29 2.69
CA ARG A 51 -0.77 -27.66 1.39
C ARG A 51 0.09 -28.51 0.44
N SER A 52 0.45 -29.74 0.82
CA SER A 52 1.28 -30.65 0.02
C SER A 52 0.58 -31.16 -1.24
N THR A 53 -0.75 -30.99 -1.35
CA THR A 53 -1.50 -31.39 -2.54
C THR A 53 -1.49 -30.29 -3.61
N LEU A 54 -1.26 -30.69 -4.87
CA LEU A 54 -1.26 -29.80 -6.04
C LEU A 54 -2.55 -28.95 -6.11
N VAL A 55 -3.70 -29.55 -5.73
CA VAL A 55 -5.00 -28.88 -5.70
C VAL A 55 -5.00 -27.72 -4.70
N ALA A 56 -4.47 -27.90 -3.48
CA ALA A 56 -4.41 -26.83 -2.49
C ALA A 56 -3.55 -25.64 -2.97
N MET A 57 -2.43 -25.91 -3.65
CA MET A 57 -1.58 -24.86 -4.24
C MET A 57 -2.31 -24.07 -5.33
N PHE A 58 -3.07 -24.75 -6.20
CA PHE A 58 -3.86 -24.07 -7.24
C PHE A 58 -4.99 -23.23 -6.64
N VAL A 59 -5.70 -23.72 -5.62
CA VAL A 59 -6.75 -22.95 -4.95
C VAL A 59 -6.16 -21.71 -4.28
N TYR A 60 -5.02 -21.86 -3.58
CA TYR A 60 -4.29 -20.73 -3.02
C TYR A 60 -3.94 -19.66 -4.07
N ALA A 61 -3.32 -20.07 -5.19
CA ALA A 61 -2.90 -19.14 -6.25
C ALA A 61 -4.09 -18.38 -6.87
N VAL A 62 -5.20 -19.07 -7.12
CA VAL A 62 -6.41 -18.45 -7.68
C VAL A 62 -7.01 -17.44 -6.71
N VAL A 63 -7.15 -17.81 -5.43
CA VAL A 63 -7.74 -16.91 -4.42
C VAL A 63 -6.91 -15.65 -4.25
N VAL A 64 -5.59 -15.78 -4.10
CA VAL A 64 -4.68 -14.63 -3.96
C VAL A 64 -4.75 -13.73 -5.20
N THR A 65 -4.84 -14.31 -6.40
CA THR A 65 -4.95 -13.54 -7.65
C THR A 65 -6.26 -12.76 -7.70
N ILE A 66 -7.39 -13.37 -7.33
CA ILE A 66 -8.69 -12.69 -7.30
C ILE A 66 -8.63 -11.50 -6.33
N ILE A 67 -8.11 -11.70 -5.12
CA ILE A 67 -7.96 -10.64 -4.12
C ILE A 67 -7.09 -9.49 -4.65
N ALA A 68 -5.94 -9.82 -5.25
CA ALA A 68 -5.03 -8.83 -5.82
C ALA A 68 -5.68 -8.00 -6.94
N VAL A 69 -6.39 -8.65 -7.87
CA VAL A 69 -7.10 -7.97 -8.96
C VAL A 69 -8.17 -7.02 -8.40
N ILE A 70 -8.96 -7.47 -7.43
CA ILE A 70 -9.98 -6.63 -6.78
C ILE A 70 -9.32 -5.41 -6.13
N ALA A 71 -8.25 -5.60 -5.36
CA ALA A 71 -7.54 -4.51 -4.70
C ALA A 71 -6.99 -3.49 -5.72
N VAL A 72 -6.35 -3.94 -6.79
CA VAL A 72 -5.80 -3.08 -7.85
C VAL A 72 -6.90 -2.28 -8.54
N VAL A 73 -8.04 -2.91 -8.87
CA VAL A 73 -9.17 -2.22 -9.50
C VAL A 73 -9.76 -1.16 -8.57
N LEU A 74 -9.95 -1.47 -7.29
CA LEU A 74 -10.49 -0.52 -6.31
C LEU A 74 -9.55 0.68 -6.11
N ILE A 75 -8.25 0.45 -5.99
CA ILE A 75 -7.24 1.52 -5.89
C ILE A 75 -7.24 2.38 -7.16
N GLY A 76 -7.25 1.76 -8.34
CA GLY A 76 -7.31 2.48 -9.61
C GLY A 76 -8.54 3.37 -9.74
N ARG A 77 -9.71 2.88 -9.31
CA ARG A 77 -10.96 3.67 -9.29
C ARG A 77 -10.91 4.81 -8.27
N ALA A 78 -10.35 4.58 -7.09
CA ALA A 78 -10.20 5.60 -6.06
C ALA A 78 -9.26 6.74 -6.53
N ALA A 79 -8.14 6.39 -7.15
CA ALA A 79 -7.19 7.35 -7.71
C ALA A 79 -7.82 8.19 -8.83
N ALA A 80 -8.58 7.57 -9.75
CA ALA A 80 -9.29 8.29 -10.80
C ALA A 80 -10.33 9.27 -10.21
N LYS A 81 -11.06 8.85 -9.17
CA LYS A 81 -12.05 9.71 -8.50
C LYS A 81 -11.40 10.90 -7.80
N ALA A 82 -10.27 10.71 -7.13
CA ALA A 82 -9.54 11.79 -6.46
C ALA A 82 -9.08 12.85 -7.47
N LYS A 83 -8.49 12.42 -8.60
CA LYS A 83 -8.05 13.31 -9.67
C LYS A 83 -9.18 14.15 -10.26
N MET A 84 -10.36 13.54 -10.45
CA MET A 84 -11.55 14.26 -10.95
C MET A 84 -12.09 15.29 -9.95
N ALA A 85 -11.98 15.02 -8.64
CA ALA A 85 -12.41 15.96 -7.60
C ALA A 85 -11.52 17.21 -7.56
N ASP A 86 -10.20 17.03 -7.63
CA ASP A 86 -9.24 18.14 -7.64
C ASP A 86 -9.38 19.04 -8.89
N GLU A 87 -9.68 18.44 -10.05
CA GLU A 87 -9.93 19.18 -11.30
C GLU A 87 -11.24 19.99 -11.27
N ALA A 88 -12.27 19.52 -10.54
CA ALA A 88 -13.53 20.24 -10.39
C ALA A 88 -13.42 21.44 -9.42
N GLU A 89 -12.55 21.36 -8.40
CA GLU A 89 -12.34 22.44 -7.41
C GLU A 89 -11.41 23.55 -7.93
N SER A 90 -10.45 23.23 -8.81
CA SER A 90 -9.50 24.20 -9.38
C SER A 90 -10.03 24.97 -10.61
N GLY A 91 -11.23 24.65 -11.08
CA GLY A 91 -11.88 25.28 -12.24
C GLY A 91 -12.72 26.55 -11.95
N HIS A 92 -12.59 27.14 -10.75
CA HIS A 92 -13.14 28.47 -10.40
C HIS A 92 -11.98 29.45 -10.12
#